data_AF-A0A967AJD7-F1
#
_entry.id   AF-A0A967AJD7-F1
#
_cell.length_a   1.000
_cell.length_b   1.000
_cell.length_c   1.000
_cell.angle_alpha   90.00
_cell.angle_beta   90.00
_cell.angle_gamma   90.00
#
_symmetry.space_group_name_H-M   'P 1'
#
loop_
_entity.id
_entity.type
_entity.pdbx_description
1 polymer ?
#
loop_
_entity_poly.entity_id
_entity_poly.type
_entity_poly.pdbx_seq_one_letter_code
_entity_poly.pdbx_strand_id
1 'polypeptide(L)'
;MMKHKPLFYLLFLLGFVLMAQPQEDLASAVNQDDLGNVSDQFQELFFKAIAQRAIENQEQAIENLEKIKKLDLEEMVIYLELGKNHLDLKNHKEAEENFLKAIDLANDKQKFHIQENLLKVYKAQKNYKKGIKLLESLSKNDIDYLALKVNLHLIINQYKEAEKSLNQLVEVRGNSNQLYNLRDVIFKESEDYKSAIKFYQNQIKQTPENQDLYIRLIGFYKLQGKTKKIEETALQLEKIAPNNQDLQVVLSLFYISEGKVNKAFPYAEKVVNNNQIPEEQKVQVISTFKEIAENNPAYKSQLINLLDQAIEEGKSSASNRELGNFQLKNNQPEKALASYKKALVDQPNNFQLLKKIILLEIDLLKFEDAEKSATEALDQFPAQAVLYLLNGIAKNNLDQPEKAIEILEEGLSYVFDQPELEVAFFEQLSEAHSVLGNEKETEKFKNKALDVKK
;
A
#
# COMPACT_ATOMS: atom_id res chain seq x y z
N MET A 1 -27.39 13.32 16.99
CA MET A 1 -26.14 12.54 17.19
C MET A 1 -25.82 11.78 15.92
N MET A 2 -25.06 12.40 15.02
CA MET A 2 -24.52 11.75 13.82
C MET A 2 -23.37 10.84 14.24
N LYS A 3 -23.49 9.54 13.96
CA LYS A 3 -22.40 8.58 14.14
C LYS A 3 -21.43 8.74 12.96
N HIS A 4 -20.26 9.33 13.22
CA HIS A 4 -19.13 9.26 12.31
C HIS A 4 -18.70 7.80 12.15
N LYS A 5 -18.73 7.28 10.92
CA LYS A 5 -18.08 6.01 10.55
C LYS A 5 -16.68 6.34 10.01
N PRO A 6 -15.64 5.57 10.35
CA PRO A 6 -14.29 5.85 9.88
C PRO A 6 -14.19 5.52 8.38
N LEU A 7 -13.76 6.51 7.61
CA LEU A 7 -13.47 6.40 6.19
C LEU A 7 -12.12 5.68 6.04
N PHE A 8 -12.13 4.43 5.60
CA PHE A 8 -10.93 3.65 5.32
C PHE A 8 -10.30 4.20 4.03
N TYR A 9 -9.20 4.94 4.15
CA TYR A 9 -8.37 5.33 3.01
C TYR A 9 -7.60 4.11 2.54
N LEU A 10 -8.12 3.39 1.53
CA LEU A 10 -7.35 2.38 0.82
C LEU A 10 -6.43 3.10 -0.17
N LEU A 11 -5.20 3.36 0.26
CA LEU A 11 -4.14 3.92 -0.57
C LEU A 11 -3.74 2.84 -1.59
N PHE A 12 -4.29 2.89 -2.80
CA PHE A 12 -3.81 2.07 -3.90
C PHE A 12 -2.41 2.56 -4.27
N LEU A 13 -1.41 1.68 -4.07
CA LEU A 13 -0.10 1.76 -4.70
C LEU A 13 -0.31 1.82 -6.21
N LEU A 14 -0.25 3.04 -6.75
CA LEU A 14 0.03 3.28 -8.16
C LEU A 14 1.38 2.62 -8.45
N GLY A 15 1.33 1.46 -9.10
CA GLY A 15 2.49 0.95 -9.81
C GLY A 15 2.89 2.02 -10.82
N PHE A 16 3.93 2.78 -10.49
CA PHE A 16 4.69 3.56 -11.44
C PHE A 16 5.30 2.56 -12.43
N VAL A 17 4.54 2.19 -13.44
CA VAL A 17 5.17 2.01 -14.73
C VAL A 17 5.69 3.39 -15.06
N LEU A 18 7.01 3.57 -14.97
CA LEU A 18 7.73 4.57 -15.73
C LEU A 18 7.44 4.29 -17.21
N MET A 19 6.22 4.60 -17.65
CA MET A 19 6.03 5.07 -18.99
C MET A 19 6.80 6.37 -18.95
N ALA A 20 8.00 6.34 -19.53
CA ALA A 20 8.64 7.56 -20.00
C ALA A 20 7.49 8.44 -20.51
N GLN A 21 7.30 9.60 -19.89
CA GLN A 21 6.42 10.59 -20.49
C GLN A 21 6.81 10.59 -21.96
N PRO A 22 5.84 10.44 -22.90
CA PRO A 22 6.20 10.77 -24.27
C PRO A 22 6.78 12.17 -24.13
N GLN A 23 8.06 12.29 -24.47
CA GLN A 23 8.74 13.57 -24.53
C GLN A 23 7.71 14.47 -25.19
N GLU A 24 7.19 15.47 -24.45
CA GLU A 24 6.29 16.44 -25.04
C GLU A 24 7.16 17.01 -26.14
N ASP A 25 6.95 16.49 -27.34
CA ASP A 25 7.62 16.92 -28.53
C ASP A 25 6.96 18.28 -28.73
N LEU A 26 7.48 19.29 -28.02
CA LEU A 26 7.05 20.68 -28.14
C LEU A 26 7.08 21.10 -29.62
N ALA A 27 7.93 20.42 -30.40
CA ALA A 27 8.05 20.52 -31.86
C ALA A 27 6.85 19.94 -32.64
N SER A 28 6.06 19.02 -32.09
CA SER A 28 4.94 18.38 -32.81
C SER A 28 3.60 19.13 -32.65
N ALA A 29 3.46 19.94 -31.60
CA ALA A 29 2.15 20.50 -31.24
C ALA A 29 1.78 21.79 -31.99
N VAL A 30 2.74 22.56 -32.53
CA VAL A 30 2.48 23.69 -33.46
C VAL A 30 3.71 23.90 -34.35
N ASN A 31 3.96 23.00 -35.30
CA ASN A 31 4.63 23.41 -36.54
C ASN A 31 3.58 24.08 -37.43
N GLN A 32 3.08 25.23 -36.99
CA GLN A 32 2.49 26.22 -37.89
C GLN A 32 3.53 27.34 -38.02
N ASP A 33 4.56 27.10 -38.83
CA ASP A 33 5.39 28.18 -39.38
C ASP A 33 4.53 29.15 -40.22
N ASP A 34 3.32 28.73 -40.59
CA ASP A 34 2.32 29.52 -41.28
C ASP A 34 1.19 29.93 -40.32
N LEU A 35 1.32 31.13 -39.74
CA LEU A 35 0.25 31.82 -38.99
C LEU A 35 -0.81 32.42 -39.93
N GLY A 36 -0.73 32.16 -41.23
CA GLY A 36 -1.53 32.82 -42.26
C GLY A 36 -1.04 34.24 -42.53
N ASN A 37 -1.92 35.04 -43.15
CA ASN A 37 -1.62 36.44 -43.49
C ASN A 37 -1.90 37.36 -42.28
N VAL A 38 -0.97 37.39 -41.34
CA VAL A 38 -1.01 38.22 -40.13
C VAL A 38 0.02 39.35 -40.20
N SER A 39 -0.16 40.41 -39.39
CA SER A 39 0.78 41.52 -39.37
C SER A 39 2.11 41.13 -38.71
N ASP A 40 3.21 41.82 -39.05
CA ASP A 40 4.51 41.64 -38.40
C ASP A 40 4.41 41.81 -36.87
N GLN A 41 3.59 42.76 -36.43
CA GLN A 41 3.33 43.00 -35.02
C GLN A 41 2.64 41.80 -34.34
N PHE A 42 1.68 41.15 -35.02
CA PHE A 42 1.08 39.92 -34.53
C PHE A 42 2.14 38.83 -34.38
N GLN A 43 2.92 38.60 -35.44
CA GLN A 43 3.93 37.54 -35.49
C GLN A 43 4.97 37.73 -34.37
N GLU A 44 5.48 38.94 -34.19
CA GLU A 44 6.45 39.27 -33.15
C GLU A 44 5.90 39.02 -31.75
N LEU A 45 4.69 39.53 -31.45
CA LEU A 45 4.07 39.36 -30.14
C LEU A 45 3.72 37.89 -29.86
N PHE A 46 3.29 37.16 -30.89
CA PHE A 46 2.92 35.75 -30.76
C PHE A 46 4.14 34.90 -30.43
N PHE A 47 5.25 35.05 -31.18
CA PHE A 47 6.48 34.32 -30.87
C PHE A 47 7.08 34.71 -29.52
N LYS A 48 6.98 35.99 -29.11
CA LYS A 48 7.34 36.40 -27.74
C LYS A 48 6.49 35.68 -26.70
N ALA A 49 5.19 35.55 -26.90
CA ALA A 49 4.32 34.83 -25.97
C ALA A 49 4.69 33.35 -25.86
N ILE A 50 4.93 32.66 -26.99
CA ILE A 50 5.37 31.27 -27.01
C ILE A 50 6.72 31.10 -26.29
N ALA A 51 7.69 31.99 -26.55
CA ALA A 51 8.99 31.97 -25.89
C ALA A 51 8.90 32.17 -24.38
N GLN A 52 8.05 33.10 -23.91
CA GLN A 52 7.81 33.33 -22.49
C GLN A 52 7.16 32.11 -21.81
N ARG A 53 6.18 31.47 -22.47
CA ARG A 53 5.59 30.23 -21.97
C ARG A 53 6.63 29.10 -21.86
N ALA A 54 7.53 28.98 -22.83
CA ALA A 54 8.56 27.95 -22.84
C ALA A 54 9.58 28.09 -21.68
N ILE A 55 9.75 29.29 -21.13
CA ILE A 55 10.56 29.55 -19.92
C ILE A 55 9.70 29.68 -18.65
N GLU A 56 8.47 29.15 -18.68
CA GLU A 56 7.51 29.14 -17.57
C GLU A 56 7.14 30.53 -17.03
N ASN A 57 7.15 31.55 -17.89
CA ASN A 57 6.72 32.91 -17.55
C ASN A 57 5.33 33.19 -18.11
N GLN A 58 4.32 32.54 -17.54
CA GLN A 58 2.97 32.52 -18.08
C GLN A 58 2.30 33.90 -18.05
N GLU A 59 2.57 34.74 -17.05
CA GLU A 59 2.02 36.10 -16.97
C GLU A 59 2.47 36.97 -18.13
N GLN A 60 3.76 36.94 -18.49
CA GLN A 60 4.27 37.69 -19.65
C GLN A 60 3.77 37.12 -20.97
N ALA A 61 3.60 35.79 -21.05
CA ALA A 61 2.98 35.17 -22.22
C ALA A 61 1.55 35.68 -22.42
N ILE A 62 0.74 35.71 -21.35
CA ILE A 62 -0.63 36.22 -21.34
C ILE A 62 -0.66 37.71 -21.72
N GLU A 63 0.23 38.53 -21.17
CA GLU A 63 0.29 39.97 -21.49
C GLU A 63 0.51 40.21 -23.00
N ASN A 64 1.42 39.45 -23.62
CA ASN A 64 1.67 39.54 -25.05
C ASN A 64 0.46 39.06 -25.87
N LEU A 65 -0.20 37.96 -25.46
CA LEU A 65 -1.40 37.46 -26.14
C LEU A 65 -2.59 38.43 -26.04
N GLU A 66 -2.79 39.08 -24.89
CA GLU A 66 -3.84 40.10 -24.71
C GLU A 66 -3.57 41.38 -25.53
N LYS A 67 -2.29 41.72 -25.79
CA LYS A 67 -1.95 42.79 -26.74
C LYS A 67 -2.34 42.42 -28.16
N ILE A 68 -2.16 41.17 -28.56
CA ILE A 68 -2.55 40.67 -29.89
C ILE A 68 -4.08 40.71 -30.05
N LYS A 69 -4.82 40.29 -29.02
CA LYS A 69 -6.29 40.28 -29.01
C LYS A 69 -6.91 41.66 -29.25
N LYS A 70 -6.23 42.74 -28.84
CA LYS A 70 -6.65 44.14 -29.08
C LYS A 70 -6.49 44.61 -30.53
N LEU A 71 -5.84 43.81 -31.38
CA LEU A 71 -5.69 44.09 -32.81
C LEU A 71 -6.92 43.61 -33.62
N ASP A 72 -8.04 43.27 -32.94
CA ASP A 72 -9.31 42.76 -33.50
C ASP A 72 -9.18 41.52 -34.39
N LEU A 73 -8.16 40.69 -34.12
CA LEU A 73 -7.95 39.41 -34.78
C LEU A 73 -8.55 38.28 -33.92
N GLU A 74 -9.68 37.70 -34.36
CA GLU A 74 -10.26 36.51 -33.73
C GLU A 74 -9.61 35.22 -34.27
N GLU A 75 -8.34 35.01 -33.95
CA GLU A 75 -7.61 33.80 -34.35
C GLU A 75 -7.66 32.72 -33.26
N MET A 76 -8.02 31.50 -33.65
CA MET A 76 -8.13 30.33 -32.75
C MET A 76 -6.88 30.14 -31.90
N VAL A 77 -5.70 30.32 -32.50
CA VAL A 77 -4.39 30.08 -31.87
C VAL A 77 -4.15 30.99 -30.66
N ILE A 78 -4.65 32.23 -30.68
CA ILE A 78 -4.52 33.17 -29.56
C ILE A 78 -5.25 32.62 -28.34
N TYR A 79 -6.51 32.23 -28.53
CA TYR A 79 -7.35 31.70 -27.46
C TYR A 79 -6.84 30.34 -26.95
N LEU A 80 -6.30 29.50 -27.84
CA LEU A 80 -5.65 28.25 -27.44
C LEU A 80 -4.46 28.50 -26.51
N GLU A 81 -3.56 29.41 -26.87
CA GLU A 81 -2.38 29.73 -26.05
C GLU A 81 -2.73 30.47 -24.76
N LEU A 82 -3.72 31.37 -24.77
CA LEU A 82 -4.25 31.98 -23.55
C LEU A 82 -4.79 30.90 -22.61
N GLY A 83 -5.59 29.97 -23.13
CA GLY A 83 -6.14 28.85 -22.37
C GLY A 83 -5.05 27.99 -21.71
N LYS A 84 -3.96 27.67 -22.44
CA LYS A 84 -2.82 26.91 -21.92
C LYS A 84 -2.12 27.64 -20.78
N ASN A 85 -1.75 28.91 -20.98
CA ASN A 85 -1.08 29.70 -19.93
C ASN A 85 -1.96 29.88 -18.68
N HIS A 86 -3.27 30.12 -18.85
CA HIS A 86 -4.18 30.18 -17.71
C HIS A 86 -4.33 28.83 -17.01
N LEU A 87 -4.32 27.71 -17.73
CA LEU A 87 -4.33 26.38 -17.12
C LEU A 87 -3.06 26.12 -16.30
N ASP A 88 -1.90 26.49 -16.82
CA ASP A 88 -0.59 26.36 -16.15
C ASP A 88 -0.57 27.21 -14.85
N LEU A 89 -1.17 28.40 -14.86
CA LEU A 89 -1.38 29.25 -13.67
C LEU A 89 -2.53 28.79 -12.76
N LYS A 90 -3.22 27.70 -13.09
CA LYS A 90 -4.43 27.19 -12.37
C LYS A 90 -5.61 28.16 -12.36
N ASN A 91 -5.63 29.13 -13.27
CA ASN A 91 -6.74 30.04 -13.55
C ASN A 91 -7.80 29.31 -14.38
N HIS A 92 -8.49 28.36 -13.74
CA HIS A 92 -9.33 27.38 -14.43
C HIS A 92 -10.54 27.99 -15.15
N LYS A 93 -11.06 29.13 -14.69
CA LYS A 93 -12.24 29.76 -15.31
C LYS A 93 -11.84 30.43 -16.63
N GLU A 94 -10.77 31.20 -16.59
CA GLU A 94 -10.18 31.88 -17.74
C GLU A 94 -9.67 30.86 -18.76
N ALA A 95 -9.08 29.75 -18.30
CA ALA A 95 -8.68 28.65 -19.18
C ALA A 95 -9.89 28.02 -19.90
N GLU A 96 -10.99 27.75 -19.18
CA GLU A 96 -12.23 27.23 -19.78
C GLU A 96 -12.80 28.19 -20.83
N GLU A 97 -12.94 29.48 -20.50
CA GLU A 97 -13.50 30.48 -21.40
C GLU A 97 -12.68 30.59 -22.70
N ASN A 98 -11.35 30.63 -22.59
CA ASN A 98 -10.45 30.70 -23.74
C ASN A 98 -10.48 29.41 -24.59
N PHE A 99 -10.47 28.22 -23.99
CA PHE A 99 -10.57 26.98 -24.76
C PHE A 99 -11.92 26.83 -25.46
N LEU A 100 -13.03 27.28 -24.85
CA LEU A 100 -14.34 27.26 -25.51
C LEU A 100 -14.35 28.19 -26.73
N LYS A 101 -13.84 29.41 -26.61
CA LYS A 101 -13.72 30.34 -27.75
C LYS A 101 -12.79 29.78 -28.84
N ALA A 102 -11.70 29.10 -28.46
CA ALA A 102 -10.82 28.43 -29.41
C ALA A 102 -11.54 27.27 -30.16
N ILE A 103 -12.40 26.51 -29.48
CA ILE A 103 -13.22 25.44 -30.09
C ILE A 103 -14.22 26.03 -31.11
N ASP A 104 -14.82 27.17 -30.82
CA ASP A 104 -15.78 27.84 -31.70
C ASP A 104 -15.14 28.30 -33.03
N LEU A 105 -13.84 28.63 -33.01
CA LEU A 105 -13.06 29.08 -34.17
C LEU A 105 -12.34 27.93 -34.90
N ALA A 106 -12.24 26.75 -34.28
CA ALA A 106 -11.47 25.62 -34.79
C ALA A 106 -12.23 24.81 -35.86
N ASN A 107 -11.50 24.20 -36.79
CA ASN A 107 -12.01 23.11 -37.61
C ASN A 107 -12.05 21.78 -36.81
N ASP A 108 -12.69 20.75 -37.35
CA ASP A 108 -12.91 19.50 -36.61
C ASP A 108 -11.62 18.75 -36.21
N LYS A 109 -10.56 18.84 -37.02
CA LYS A 109 -9.25 18.25 -36.67
C LYS A 109 -8.60 19.00 -35.49
N GLN A 110 -8.68 20.32 -35.48
CA GLN A 110 -8.14 21.18 -34.43
C GLN A 110 -8.92 21.05 -33.11
N LYS A 111 -10.26 20.92 -33.19
CA LYS A 111 -11.13 20.78 -32.01
C LYS A 111 -10.68 19.67 -31.09
N PHE A 112 -10.21 18.54 -31.63
CA PHE A 112 -9.76 17.40 -30.83
C PHE A 112 -8.71 17.80 -29.78
N HIS A 113 -7.61 18.43 -30.19
CA HIS A 113 -6.53 18.84 -29.27
C HIS A 113 -6.95 19.92 -28.26
N ILE A 114 -7.86 20.81 -28.67
CA ILE A 114 -8.38 21.84 -27.76
C ILE A 114 -9.30 21.19 -26.72
N GLN A 115 -10.12 20.22 -27.13
CA GLN A 115 -10.97 19.42 -26.24
C GLN A 115 -10.15 18.61 -25.22
N GLU A 116 -8.97 18.10 -25.58
CA GLU A 116 -8.06 17.45 -24.63
C GLU A 116 -7.61 18.42 -23.51
N ASN A 117 -7.27 19.66 -23.86
CA ASN A 117 -6.88 20.67 -22.88
C ASN A 117 -8.08 21.12 -22.02
N LEU A 118 -9.25 21.30 -22.62
CA LEU A 118 -10.47 21.61 -21.88
C LEU A 118 -10.87 20.47 -20.92
N LEU A 119 -10.63 19.21 -21.29
CA LEU A 119 -10.82 18.07 -20.39
C LEU A 119 -9.88 18.12 -19.18
N LYS A 120 -8.63 18.56 -19.34
CA LYS A 120 -7.70 18.81 -18.21
C LYS A 120 -8.28 19.86 -17.25
N VAL A 121 -8.82 20.96 -17.78
CA VAL A 121 -9.51 22.00 -16.98
C VAL A 121 -10.67 21.40 -16.19
N TYR A 122 -11.56 20.65 -16.84
CA TYR A 122 -12.70 20.04 -16.14
C TYR A 122 -12.31 19.01 -15.09
N LYS A 123 -11.23 18.25 -15.30
CA LYS A 123 -10.69 17.37 -14.27
C LYS A 123 -10.14 18.16 -13.08
N ALA A 124 -9.41 19.25 -13.32
CA ALA A 124 -8.84 20.10 -12.27
C ALA A 124 -9.94 20.79 -11.45
N GLN A 125 -10.99 21.30 -12.11
CA GLN A 125 -12.18 21.86 -11.47
C GLN A 125 -13.08 20.81 -10.80
N LYS A 126 -12.81 19.51 -10.98
CA LYS A 126 -13.70 18.39 -10.61
C LYS A 126 -15.10 18.48 -11.26
N ASN A 127 -15.21 19.19 -12.38
CA ASN A 127 -16.44 19.30 -13.17
C ASN A 127 -16.59 18.08 -14.10
N TYR A 128 -16.70 16.89 -13.49
CA TYR A 128 -16.66 15.63 -14.22
C TYR A 128 -17.83 15.47 -15.19
N LYS A 129 -18.99 16.07 -14.92
CA LYS A 129 -20.15 16.03 -15.84
C LYS A 129 -19.83 16.68 -17.20
N LYS A 130 -19.18 17.86 -17.19
CA LYS A 130 -18.74 18.50 -18.44
C LYS A 130 -17.60 17.70 -19.11
N GLY A 131 -16.67 17.16 -18.31
CA GLY A 131 -15.61 16.27 -18.79
C GLY A 131 -16.15 15.02 -19.51
N ILE A 132 -17.17 14.37 -18.95
CA ILE A 132 -17.84 13.21 -19.56
C ILE A 132 -18.46 13.55 -20.91
N LYS A 133 -19.10 14.73 -21.04
CA LYS A 133 -19.67 15.19 -22.31
C LYS A 133 -18.60 15.35 -23.39
N LEU A 134 -17.42 15.88 -23.04
CA LEU A 134 -16.26 15.93 -23.95
C LEU A 134 -15.75 14.54 -24.33
N LEU A 135 -15.75 13.61 -23.39
CA LEU A 135 -15.31 12.24 -23.66
C LEU A 135 -16.21 11.52 -24.68
N GLU A 136 -17.46 11.94 -24.88
CA GLU A 136 -18.32 11.39 -25.94
C GLU A 136 -17.82 11.70 -27.36
N SER A 137 -17.15 12.85 -27.56
CA SER A 137 -16.51 13.17 -28.84
C SER A 137 -15.10 12.60 -28.91
N LEU A 138 -14.30 12.77 -27.86
CA LEU A 138 -12.90 12.32 -27.81
C LEU A 138 -12.80 10.80 -28.00
N SER A 139 -13.70 10.01 -27.41
CA SER A 139 -13.66 8.55 -27.50
C SER A 139 -14.00 7.98 -28.88
N LYS A 140 -14.48 8.80 -29.82
CA LYS A 140 -14.69 8.39 -31.21
C LYS A 140 -13.38 8.38 -32.00
N ASN A 141 -12.44 9.24 -31.62
CA ASN A 141 -11.15 9.39 -32.30
C ASN A 141 -10.07 8.53 -31.64
N ASP A 142 -10.11 8.40 -30.31
CA ASP A 142 -9.17 7.57 -29.56
C ASP A 142 -9.91 6.78 -28.47
N ILE A 143 -9.85 5.46 -28.60
CA ILE A 143 -10.55 4.50 -27.73
C ILE A 143 -10.07 4.58 -26.28
N ASP A 144 -8.87 5.08 -26.03
CA ASP A 144 -8.27 5.18 -24.70
C ASP A 144 -9.08 6.12 -23.80
N TYR A 145 -9.78 7.08 -24.40
CA TYR A 145 -10.73 7.96 -23.70
C TYR A 145 -11.95 7.24 -23.13
N LEU A 146 -12.31 6.04 -23.61
CA LEU A 146 -13.37 5.24 -22.98
C LEU A 146 -12.98 4.81 -21.57
N ALA A 147 -11.72 4.44 -21.33
CA ALA A 147 -11.27 4.06 -19.99
C ALA A 147 -11.38 5.23 -19.01
N LEU A 148 -11.01 6.44 -19.46
CA LEU A 148 -11.19 7.66 -18.69
C LEU A 148 -12.69 7.96 -18.45
N LYS A 149 -13.55 7.71 -19.43
CA LYS A 149 -15.00 7.90 -19.30
C LYS A 149 -15.61 6.98 -18.24
N VAL A 150 -15.20 5.70 -18.21
CA VAL A 150 -15.61 4.76 -17.15
C VAL A 150 -15.21 5.30 -15.77
N ASN A 151 -13.96 5.75 -15.62
CA ASN A 151 -13.46 6.29 -14.37
C ASN A 151 -14.20 7.56 -13.93
N LEU A 152 -14.50 8.47 -14.85
CA LEU A 152 -15.27 9.67 -14.50
C LEU A 152 -16.70 9.33 -14.07
N HIS A 153 -17.38 8.39 -14.75
CA HIS A 153 -18.70 7.90 -14.31
C HIS A 153 -18.64 7.27 -12.92
N LEU A 154 -17.60 6.49 -12.61
CA LEU A 154 -17.37 5.94 -11.27
C LEU A 154 -17.25 7.04 -10.20
N ILE A 155 -16.44 8.07 -10.45
CA ILE A 155 -16.22 9.18 -9.51
C ILE A 155 -17.51 9.92 -9.18
N ILE A 156 -18.45 10.04 -10.13
CA ILE A 156 -19.75 10.69 -9.90
C ILE A 156 -20.88 9.69 -9.61
N ASN A 157 -20.54 8.45 -9.23
CA ASN A 157 -21.47 7.39 -8.83
C ASN A 157 -22.51 7.03 -9.91
N GLN A 158 -22.19 7.23 -11.19
CA GLN A 158 -23.01 6.85 -12.33
C GLN A 158 -22.68 5.44 -12.81
N TYR A 159 -22.89 4.44 -11.94
CA TYR A 159 -22.43 3.07 -12.15
C TYR A 159 -22.98 2.40 -13.42
N LYS A 160 -24.24 2.65 -13.78
CA LYS A 160 -24.85 2.11 -15.02
C LYS A 160 -24.16 2.63 -16.28
N GLU A 161 -23.84 3.92 -16.30
CA GLU A 161 -23.14 4.53 -17.43
C GLU A 161 -21.65 4.15 -17.45
N ALA A 162 -21.06 3.91 -16.27
CA ALA A 162 -19.72 3.31 -16.16
C ALA A 162 -19.70 1.91 -16.78
N GLU A 163 -20.67 1.05 -16.44
CA GLU A 163 -20.78 -0.30 -17.00
C GLU A 163 -21.02 -0.27 -18.52
N LYS A 164 -21.88 0.62 -19.00
CA LYS A 164 -22.11 0.82 -20.44
C LYS A 164 -20.82 1.22 -21.17
N SER A 165 -20.08 2.19 -20.64
CA SER A 165 -18.81 2.64 -21.23
C SER A 165 -17.75 1.52 -21.17
N LEU A 166 -17.76 0.70 -20.12
CA LEU A 166 -16.86 -0.44 -19.98
C LEU A 166 -17.19 -1.54 -20.99
N ASN A 167 -18.48 -1.80 -21.26
CA ASN A 167 -18.88 -2.77 -22.28
C ASN A 167 -18.41 -2.33 -23.68
N GLN A 168 -18.51 -1.03 -24.01
CA GLN A 168 -17.94 -0.49 -25.25
C GLN A 168 -16.42 -0.70 -25.33
N LEU A 169 -15.70 -0.49 -24.23
CA LEU A 169 -14.26 -0.71 -24.16
C LEU A 169 -13.90 -2.20 -24.35
N VAL A 170 -14.68 -3.10 -23.76
CA VAL A 170 -14.52 -4.56 -23.91
C VAL A 170 -14.83 -5.01 -25.34
N GLU A 171 -15.81 -4.43 -26.02
CA GLU A 171 -16.13 -4.76 -27.41
C GLU A 171 -14.95 -4.50 -28.36
N VAL A 172 -14.17 -3.44 -28.09
CA VAL A 172 -13.03 -3.08 -28.94
C VAL A 172 -11.75 -3.81 -28.55
N ARG A 173 -11.48 -3.97 -27.24
CA ARG A 173 -10.21 -4.53 -26.76
C ARG A 173 -10.27 -6.02 -26.37
N GLY A 174 -11.47 -6.59 -26.30
CA GLY A 174 -11.70 -7.89 -25.67
C GLY A 174 -11.63 -7.81 -24.13
N ASN A 175 -12.00 -8.90 -23.46
CA ASN A 175 -11.88 -9.01 -22.01
C ASN A 175 -10.42 -9.17 -21.60
N SER A 176 -10.04 -8.53 -20.48
CA SER A 176 -8.72 -8.66 -19.85
C SER A 176 -8.83 -8.53 -18.34
N ASN A 177 -7.80 -8.94 -17.60
CA ASN A 177 -7.79 -8.84 -16.13
C ASN A 177 -7.94 -7.40 -15.64
N GLN A 178 -7.41 -6.41 -16.38
CA GLN A 178 -7.61 -5.00 -16.08
C GLN A 178 -9.08 -4.58 -16.20
N LEU A 179 -9.78 -5.04 -17.25
CA LEU A 179 -11.19 -4.70 -17.45
C LEU A 179 -12.11 -5.45 -16.47
N TYR A 180 -11.76 -6.68 -16.08
CA TYR A 180 -12.45 -7.36 -14.98
C TYR A 180 -12.26 -6.64 -13.65
N ASN A 181 -11.06 -6.14 -13.34
CA ASN A 181 -10.83 -5.32 -12.14
C ASN A 181 -11.70 -4.07 -12.14
N LEU A 182 -11.78 -3.37 -13.27
CA LEU A 182 -12.64 -2.19 -13.40
C LEU A 182 -14.12 -2.54 -13.25
N ARG A 183 -14.55 -3.67 -13.82
CA ARG A 183 -15.91 -4.18 -13.66
C ARG A 183 -16.22 -4.54 -12.20
N ASP A 184 -15.28 -5.16 -11.51
CA ASP A 184 -15.42 -5.51 -10.10
C ASP A 184 -15.59 -4.28 -9.23
N VAL A 185 -14.84 -3.21 -9.50
CA VAL A 185 -15.03 -1.92 -8.83
C VAL A 185 -16.44 -1.39 -9.09
N ILE A 186 -16.91 -1.37 -10.34
CA ILE A 186 -18.28 -0.92 -10.66
C ILE A 186 -19.33 -1.71 -9.87
N PHE A 187 -19.24 -3.04 -9.86
CA PHE A 187 -20.19 -3.87 -9.11
C PHE A 187 -20.08 -3.71 -7.59
N LYS A 188 -18.87 -3.49 -7.06
CA LYS A 188 -18.66 -3.30 -5.62
C LYS A 188 -19.21 -1.96 -5.14
N GLU A 189 -18.89 -0.88 -5.85
CA GLU A 189 -19.33 0.48 -5.52
C GLU A 189 -20.84 0.67 -5.74
N SER A 190 -21.43 -0.01 -6.73
CA SER A 190 -22.89 -0.02 -6.93
C SER A 190 -23.65 -0.97 -6.01
N GLU A 191 -22.94 -1.81 -5.26
CA GLU A 191 -23.48 -2.94 -4.50
C GLU A 191 -24.33 -3.92 -5.35
N ASP A 192 -24.20 -3.89 -6.68
CA ASP A 192 -24.92 -4.80 -7.59
C ASP A 192 -24.23 -6.17 -7.73
N TYR A 193 -24.10 -6.83 -6.58
CA TYR A 193 -23.51 -8.17 -6.50
C TYR A 193 -24.34 -9.22 -7.27
N LYS A 194 -25.64 -8.98 -7.48
CA LYS A 194 -26.51 -9.91 -8.24
C LYS A 194 -26.12 -9.92 -9.71
N SER A 195 -25.94 -8.74 -10.32
CA SER A 195 -25.46 -8.65 -11.71
C SER A 195 -24.04 -9.17 -11.84
N ALA A 196 -23.16 -8.89 -10.87
CA ALA A 196 -21.80 -9.43 -10.84
C ALA A 196 -21.77 -10.96 -10.90
N ILE A 197 -22.56 -11.62 -10.03
CA ILE A 197 -22.66 -13.09 -9.98
C ILE A 197 -23.17 -13.64 -11.31
N LYS A 198 -24.23 -13.06 -11.87
CA LYS A 198 -24.79 -13.50 -13.17
C LYS A 198 -23.76 -13.33 -14.29
N PHE A 199 -23.04 -12.22 -14.28
CA PHE A 199 -21.99 -11.93 -15.25
C PHE A 199 -20.89 -13.00 -15.20
N TYR A 200 -20.30 -13.25 -14.03
CA TYR A 200 -19.22 -14.23 -13.90
C TYR A 200 -19.67 -15.67 -14.15
N GLN A 201 -20.89 -16.04 -13.74
CA GLN A 201 -21.47 -17.34 -14.11
C GLN A 201 -21.58 -17.51 -15.62
N ASN A 202 -21.95 -16.45 -16.35
CA ASN A 202 -22.03 -16.51 -17.81
C ASN A 202 -20.63 -16.54 -18.45
N GLN A 203 -19.66 -15.79 -17.93
CA GLN A 203 -18.28 -15.84 -18.44
C GLN A 203 -17.66 -17.23 -18.22
N ILE A 204 -17.85 -17.84 -17.06
CA ILE A 204 -17.39 -19.21 -16.77
C ILE A 204 -18.00 -20.24 -17.73
N LYS A 205 -19.28 -20.08 -18.13
CA LYS A 205 -19.89 -20.98 -19.13
C LYS A 205 -19.22 -20.87 -20.51
N GLN A 206 -18.65 -19.71 -20.84
CA GLN A 206 -18.01 -19.46 -22.13
C GLN A 206 -16.52 -19.83 -22.11
N THR A 207 -15.84 -19.61 -20.98
CA THR A 207 -14.41 -19.90 -20.78
C THR A 207 -14.19 -20.66 -19.46
N PRO A 208 -14.63 -21.93 -19.38
CA PRO A 208 -14.62 -22.71 -18.15
C PRO A 208 -13.23 -22.99 -17.58
N GLU A 209 -12.18 -22.85 -18.38
CA GLU A 209 -10.76 -23.00 -18.01
C GLU A 209 -10.16 -21.76 -17.34
N ASN A 210 -10.82 -20.59 -17.43
CA ASN A 210 -10.31 -19.36 -16.85
C ASN A 210 -10.53 -19.33 -15.32
N GLN A 211 -9.46 -19.66 -14.59
CA GLN A 211 -9.44 -19.80 -13.14
C GLN A 211 -9.82 -18.51 -12.40
N ASP A 212 -9.39 -17.35 -12.92
CA ASP A 212 -9.62 -16.04 -12.31
C ASP A 212 -11.12 -15.72 -12.18
N LEU A 213 -11.93 -16.19 -13.13
CA LEU A 213 -13.39 -15.96 -13.10
C LEU A 213 -14.06 -16.64 -11.90
N TYR A 214 -13.59 -17.82 -11.51
CA TYR A 214 -14.09 -18.53 -10.34
C TYR A 214 -13.70 -17.81 -9.05
N ILE A 215 -12.45 -17.34 -8.95
CA ILE A 215 -11.97 -16.56 -7.80
C ILE A 215 -12.80 -15.27 -7.63
N ARG A 216 -13.06 -14.55 -8.73
CA ARG A 216 -13.93 -13.35 -8.71
C ARG A 216 -15.36 -13.70 -8.29
N LEU A 217 -15.94 -14.76 -8.84
CA LEU A 217 -17.27 -15.22 -8.47
C LEU A 217 -17.37 -15.59 -6.99
N ILE A 218 -16.36 -16.28 -6.44
CA ILE A 218 -16.25 -16.58 -5.01
C ILE A 218 -16.21 -15.29 -4.18
N GLY A 219 -15.42 -14.30 -4.61
CA GLY A 219 -15.38 -12.97 -3.98
C GLY A 219 -16.76 -12.32 -3.87
N PHE A 220 -17.57 -12.35 -4.93
CA PHE A 220 -18.94 -11.82 -4.88
C PHE A 220 -19.91 -12.66 -4.06
N TYR A 221 -19.76 -13.99 -4.03
CA TYR A 221 -20.54 -14.82 -3.10
C TYR A 221 -20.19 -14.52 -1.64
N LYS A 222 -18.92 -14.25 -1.33
CA LYS A 222 -18.48 -13.83 0.01
C LYS A 222 -19.14 -12.51 0.42
N LEU A 223 -19.17 -11.51 -0.47
CA LEU A 223 -19.87 -10.24 -0.20
C LEU A 223 -21.38 -10.40 0.04
N GLN A 224 -22.02 -11.41 -0.55
CA GLN A 224 -23.43 -11.75 -0.29
C GLN A 224 -23.64 -12.73 0.87
N GLY A 225 -22.60 -13.18 1.57
CA GLY A 225 -22.70 -14.19 2.62
C GLY A 225 -23.21 -15.56 2.13
N LYS A 226 -23.02 -15.87 0.84
CA LYS A 226 -23.50 -17.13 0.22
C LYS A 226 -22.51 -18.27 0.41
N THR A 227 -22.26 -18.66 1.66
CA THR A 227 -21.30 -19.71 2.07
C THR A 227 -21.38 -20.98 1.22
N LYS A 228 -22.59 -21.54 1.02
CA LYS A 228 -22.76 -22.78 0.21
C LYS A 228 -22.24 -22.61 -1.22
N LYS A 229 -22.46 -21.44 -1.83
CA LYS A 229 -22.01 -21.15 -3.18
C LYS A 229 -20.50 -20.92 -3.28
N ILE A 230 -19.87 -20.45 -2.20
CA ILE A 230 -18.41 -20.37 -2.12
C ILE A 230 -17.82 -21.77 -2.20
N GLU A 231 -18.26 -22.71 -1.35
CA GLU A 231 -17.77 -24.10 -1.34
C GLU A 231 -18.03 -24.78 -2.70
N GLU A 232 -19.25 -24.67 -3.25
CA GLU A 232 -19.58 -25.24 -4.57
C GLU A 232 -18.68 -24.71 -5.70
N THR A 233 -18.43 -23.40 -5.73
CA THR A 233 -17.62 -22.76 -6.81
C THR A 233 -16.14 -23.07 -6.63
N ALA A 234 -15.64 -23.08 -5.40
CA ALA A 234 -14.26 -23.44 -5.10
C ALA A 234 -13.96 -24.90 -5.48
N LEU A 235 -14.87 -25.83 -5.18
CA LEU A 235 -14.75 -27.22 -5.58
C LEU A 235 -14.87 -27.43 -7.11
N GLN A 236 -15.59 -26.56 -7.82
CA GLN A 236 -15.57 -26.55 -9.29
C GLN A 236 -14.20 -26.13 -9.82
N LEU A 237 -13.63 -25.05 -9.26
CA LEU A 237 -12.27 -24.60 -9.61
C LEU A 237 -11.22 -25.67 -9.28
N GLU A 238 -11.35 -26.36 -8.14
CA GLU A 238 -10.41 -27.41 -7.72
C GLU A 238 -10.34 -28.57 -8.72
N LYS A 239 -11.47 -28.92 -9.35
CA LYS A 239 -11.51 -29.98 -10.37
C LYS A 239 -10.73 -29.63 -11.63
N ILE A 240 -10.73 -28.36 -12.03
CA ILE A 240 -10.05 -27.90 -13.24
C ILE A 240 -8.61 -27.45 -12.97
N ALA A 241 -8.33 -26.98 -11.75
CA ALA A 241 -7.08 -26.36 -11.36
C ALA A 241 -6.72 -26.70 -9.89
N PRO A 242 -6.40 -27.97 -9.58
CA PRO A 242 -6.17 -28.42 -8.20
C PRO A 242 -4.95 -27.77 -7.52
N ASN A 243 -4.06 -27.18 -8.32
CA ASN A 243 -2.85 -26.50 -7.86
C ASN A 243 -2.94 -24.96 -7.98
N ASN A 244 -4.13 -24.41 -8.25
CA ASN A 244 -4.31 -22.96 -8.27
C ASN A 244 -4.06 -22.38 -6.86
N GLN A 245 -3.17 -21.40 -6.78
CA GLN A 245 -2.69 -20.82 -5.53
C GLN A 245 -3.76 -20.02 -4.80
N ASP A 246 -4.47 -19.17 -5.53
CA ASP A 246 -5.56 -18.37 -4.97
C ASP A 246 -6.67 -19.27 -4.40
N LEU A 247 -6.96 -20.38 -5.08
CA LEU A 247 -7.91 -21.38 -4.60
C LEU A 247 -7.46 -22.01 -3.29
N GLN A 248 -6.18 -22.36 -3.14
CA GLN A 248 -5.65 -22.94 -1.90
C GLN A 248 -5.81 -21.95 -0.74
N VAL A 249 -5.52 -20.67 -0.96
CA VAL A 249 -5.74 -19.60 0.03
C VAL A 249 -7.22 -19.44 0.34
N VAL A 250 -8.08 -19.38 -0.68
CA VAL A 250 -9.54 -19.26 -0.53
C VAL A 250 -10.11 -20.43 0.28
N LEU A 251 -9.80 -21.68 -0.08
CA LEU A 251 -10.32 -22.86 0.61
C LEU A 251 -9.80 -22.97 2.05
N SER A 252 -8.53 -22.64 2.27
CA SER A 252 -7.95 -22.57 3.62
C SER A 252 -8.72 -21.58 4.49
N LEU A 253 -8.76 -20.30 4.09
CA LEU A 253 -9.43 -19.26 4.87
C LEU A 253 -10.93 -19.51 5.02
N PHE A 254 -11.59 -20.02 3.97
CA PHE A 254 -13.00 -20.37 4.00
C PHE A 254 -13.29 -21.45 5.04
N TYR A 255 -12.60 -22.58 5.00
CA TYR A 255 -12.84 -23.67 5.95
C TYR A 255 -12.43 -23.32 7.37
N ILE A 256 -11.39 -22.50 7.57
CA ILE A 256 -11.05 -21.93 8.88
C ILE A 256 -12.24 -21.11 9.39
N SER A 257 -12.77 -20.17 8.59
CA SER A 257 -13.89 -19.31 8.99
C SER A 257 -15.19 -20.07 9.29
N GLU A 258 -15.38 -21.23 8.68
CA GLU A 258 -16.52 -22.12 8.91
C GLU A 258 -16.31 -23.07 10.10
N GLY A 259 -15.19 -22.96 10.83
CA GLY A 259 -14.82 -23.86 11.93
C GLY A 259 -14.47 -25.28 11.49
N LYS A 260 -14.35 -25.53 10.17
CA LYS A 260 -14.03 -26.85 9.58
C LYS A 260 -12.51 -27.03 9.49
N VAL A 261 -11.81 -26.88 10.61
CA VAL A 261 -10.34 -26.85 10.69
C VAL A 261 -9.68 -28.07 10.03
N ASN A 262 -10.24 -29.27 10.25
CA ASN A 262 -9.72 -30.50 9.63
C ASN A 262 -9.78 -30.48 8.09
N LYS A 263 -10.78 -29.82 7.51
CA LYS A 263 -10.82 -29.60 6.05
C LYS A 263 -9.86 -28.52 5.61
N ALA A 264 -9.64 -27.51 6.46
CA ALA A 264 -8.79 -26.37 6.13
C ALA A 264 -7.30 -26.72 6.14
N PHE A 265 -6.88 -27.59 7.06
CA PHE A 265 -5.47 -27.90 7.32
C PHE A 265 -4.69 -28.33 6.05
N PRO A 266 -5.17 -29.26 5.21
CA PRO A 266 -4.45 -29.63 3.98
C PRO A 266 -4.29 -28.47 2.99
N TYR A 267 -5.22 -27.51 2.97
CA TYR A 267 -5.09 -26.31 2.13
C TYR A 267 -4.12 -25.32 2.76
N ALA A 268 -4.16 -25.13 4.08
CA ALA A 268 -3.22 -24.29 4.80
C ALA A 268 -1.78 -24.77 4.61
N GLU A 269 -1.54 -26.08 4.69
CA GLU A 269 -0.25 -26.73 4.42
C GLU A 269 0.24 -26.41 3.00
N LYS A 270 -0.60 -26.60 1.98
CA LYS A 270 -0.26 -26.22 0.60
C LYS A 270 0.08 -24.74 0.47
N VAL A 271 -0.60 -23.87 1.22
CA VAL A 271 -0.34 -22.42 1.18
C VAL A 271 1.03 -22.08 1.74
N VAL A 272 1.37 -22.60 2.92
CA VAL A 272 2.64 -22.25 3.57
C VAL A 272 3.85 -22.82 2.83
N ASN A 273 3.69 -24.01 2.22
CA ASN A 273 4.72 -24.71 1.44
C ASN A 273 4.80 -24.25 -0.03
N ASN A 274 4.08 -23.20 -0.43
CA ASN A 274 4.13 -22.71 -1.80
C ASN A 274 4.89 -21.39 -1.89
N ASN A 275 6.10 -21.44 -2.43
CA ASN A 275 6.98 -20.28 -2.60
C ASN A 275 6.47 -19.22 -3.59
N GLN A 276 5.45 -19.52 -4.39
CA GLN A 276 4.83 -18.55 -5.31
C GLN A 276 3.72 -17.73 -4.63
N ILE A 277 3.21 -18.18 -3.49
CA ILE A 277 2.20 -17.43 -2.73
C ILE A 277 2.87 -16.29 -1.97
N PRO A 278 2.36 -15.04 -2.09
CA PRO A 278 2.90 -13.90 -1.36
C PRO A 278 2.90 -14.14 0.15
N GLU A 279 3.98 -13.70 0.81
CA GLU A 279 4.19 -13.88 2.25
C GLU A 279 3.02 -13.36 3.10
N GLU A 280 2.42 -12.24 2.69
CA GLU A 280 1.25 -11.67 3.36
C GLU A 280 0.08 -12.66 3.44
N GLN A 281 -0.17 -13.42 2.37
CA GLN A 281 -1.26 -14.40 2.34
C GLN A 281 -0.94 -15.64 3.18
N LYS A 282 0.33 -16.06 3.23
CA LYS A 282 0.78 -17.14 4.14
C LYS A 282 0.56 -16.75 5.59
N VAL A 283 1.00 -15.54 5.96
CA VAL A 283 0.80 -14.98 7.30
C VAL A 283 -0.68 -14.85 7.63
N GLN A 284 -1.52 -14.45 6.68
CA GLN A 284 -2.97 -14.39 6.87
C GLN A 284 -3.54 -15.78 7.21
N VAL A 285 -3.17 -16.83 6.47
CA VAL A 285 -3.61 -18.20 6.74
C VAL A 285 -3.14 -18.68 8.11
N ILE A 286 -1.86 -18.50 8.42
CA ILE A 286 -1.27 -18.92 9.70
C ILE A 286 -1.94 -18.20 10.87
N SER A 287 -2.10 -16.87 10.79
CA SER A 287 -2.71 -16.07 11.86
C SER A 287 -4.17 -16.44 12.10
N THR A 288 -4.93 -16.66 11.03
CA THR A 288 -6.34 -17.09 11.15
C THR A 288 -6.43 -18.51 11.74
N PHE A 289 -5.54 -19.42 11.34
CA PHE A 289 -5.47 -20.77 11.93
C PHE A 289 -5.08 -20.72 13.41
N LYS A 290 -4.12 -19.85 13.77
CA LYS A 290 -3.65 -19.62 15.14
C LYS A 290 -4.79 -19.16 16.04
N GLU A 291 -5.59 -18.20 15.62
CA GLU A 291 -6.75 -17.71 16.39
C GLU A 291 -7.69 -18.85 16.79
N ILE A 292 -7.95 -19.78 15.86
CA ILE A 292 -8.80 -20.94 16.16
C ILE A 292 -8.13 -21.93 17.11
N ALA A 293 -6.84 -22.21 16.92
CA ALA A 293 -6.08 -23.14 17.75
C ALA A 293 -5.83 -22.61 19.17
N GLU A 294 -5.76 -21.29 19.36
CA GLU A 294 -5.69 -20.67 20.68
C GLU A 294 -7.01 -20.85 21.46
N ASN A 295 -8.14 -20.76 20.76
CA ASN A 295 -9.46 -20.96 21.34
C ASN A 295 -9.85 -22.44 21.49
N ASN A 296 -9.18 -23.35 20.78
CA ASN A 296 -9.48 -24.78 20.78
C ASN A 296 -8.19 -25.62 20.89
N PRO A 297 -7.86 -26.11 22.10
CA PRO A 297 -6.63 -26.87 22.35
C PRO A 297 -6.40 -28.09 21.43
N ALA A 298 -7.47 -28.67 20.90
CA ALA A 298 -7.42 -29.80 19.96
C ALA A 298 -6.63 -29.50 18.68
N TYR A 299 -6.52 -28.23 18.27
CA TYR A 299 -5.84 -27.83 17.04
C TYR A 299 -4.42 -27.30 17.26
N LYS A 300 -3.91 -27.32 18.50
CA LYS A 300 -2.54 -26.86 18.80
C LYS A 300 -1.48 -27.63 18.04
N SER A 301 -1.59 -28.96 17.99
CA SER A 301 -0.62 -29.81 17.27
C SER A 301 -0.65 -29.58 15.76
N GLN A 302 -1.84 -29.33 15.19
CA GLN A 302 -1.96 -28.96 13.77
C GLN A 302 -1.32 -27.60 13.50
N LEU A 303 -1.53 -26.59 14.37
CA LEU A 303 -0.87 -25.29 14.21
C LEU A 303 0.66 -25.42 14.28
N ILE A 304 1.19 -26.20 15.23
CA ILE A 304 2.64 -26.43 15.33
C ILE A 304 3.16 -27.04 14.03
N ASN A 305 2.52 -28.09 13.53
CA ASN A 305 2.90 -28.72 12.27
C ASN A 305 2.87 -27.71 11.10
N LEU A 306 1.80 -26.93 10.98
CA LEU A 306 1.68 -25.90 9.94
C LEU A 306 2.82 -24.88 10.00
N LEU A 307 3.20 -24.47 11.21
CA LEU A 307 4.29 -23.53 11.43
C LEU A 307 5.67 -24.16 11.14
N ASP A 308 5.89 -25.41 11.53
CA ASP A 308 7.13 -26.14 11.25
C ASP A 308 7.34 -26.26 9.73
N GLN A 309 6.28 -26.60 8.99
CA GLN A 309 6.28 -26.67 7.53
C GLN A 309 6.59 -25.33 6.87
N ALA A 310 5.99 -24.24 7.36
CA ALA A 310 6.29 -22.89 6.89
C ALA A 310 7.76 -22.48 7.05
N ILE A 311 8.50 -23.16 7.95
CA ILE A 311 9.90 -22.86 8.29
C ILE A 311 10.89 -23.75 7.52
N GLU A 312 10.55 -25.02 7.25
CA GLU A 312 11.43 -25.97 6.54
C GLU A 312 11.83 -25.49 5.14
N GLU A 313 10.99 -24.69 4.46
CA GLU A 313 11.33 -24.12 3.15
C GLU A 313 12.25 -22.87 3.22
N GLY A 314 12.67 -22.48 4.43
CA GLY A 314 13.78 -21.54 4.64
C GLY A 314 13.52 -20.08 4.26
N LYS A 315 12.26 -19.61 4.22
CA LYS A 315 11.93 -18.29 3.64
C LYS A 315 10.86 -17.45 4.34
N SER A 316 10.50 -17.76 5.59
CA SER A 316 9.47 -16.97 6.29
C SER A 316 9.90 -16.55 7.69
N SER A 317 10.55 -15.37 7.77
CA SER A 317 10.79 -14.70 9.05
C SER A 317 9.49 -14.38 9.80
N ALA A 318 8.40 -14.07 9.10
CA ALA A 318 7.11 -13.85 9.75
C ALA A 318 6.55 -15.14 10.38
N SER A 319 6.68 -16.30 9.72
CA SER A 319 6.26 -17.59 10.28
C SER A 319 7.14 -18.02 11.46
N ASN A 320 8.46 -17.84 11.36
CA ASN A 320 9.39 -18.07 12.47
C ASN A 320 9.03 -17.21 13.70
N ARG A 321 8.68 -15.93 13.49
CA ARG A 321 8.23 -15.04 14.56
C ARG A 321 6.91 -15.49 15.16
N GLU A 322 5.93 -15.86 14.33
CA GLU A 322 4.64 -16.37 14.83
C GLU A 322 4.77 -17.69 15.57
N LEU A 323 5.67 -18.58 15.13
CA LEU A 323 6.00 -19.79 15.86
C LEU A 323 6.64 -19.49 17.20
N GLY A 324 7.60 -18.56 17.25
CA GLY A 324 8.21 -18.13 18.50
C GLY A 324 7.18 -17.58 19.49
N ASN A 325 6.26 -16.72 19.02
CA ASN A 325 5.17 -16.19 19.84
C ASN A 325 4.28 -17.32 20.39
N PHE A 326 3.93 -18.29 19.55
CA PHE A 326 3.07 -19.42 19.94
C PHE A 326 3.78 -20.36 20.94
N GLN A 327 5.04 -20.70 20.71
CA GLN A 327 5.84 -21.53 21.60
C GLN A 327 6.01 -20.89 22.97
N LEU A 328 6.28 -19.58 23.03
CA LEU A 328 6.41 -18.83 24.28
C LEU A 328 5.12 -18.88 25.10
N LYS A 329 3.96 -18.63 24.45
CA LYS A 329 2.63 -18.72 25.09
C LYS A 329 2.28 -20.13 25.58
N ASN A 330 2.87 -21.17 24.99
CA ASN A 330 2.70 -22.57 25.40
C ASN A 330 3.85 -23.08 26.28
N ASN A 331 4.57 -22.18 26.97
CA ASN A 331 5.62 -22.51 27.93
C ASN A 331 6.77 -23.33 27.32
N GLN A 332 7.17 -23.01 26.09
CA GLN A 332 8.32 -23.60 25.38
C GLN A 332 9.35 -22.52 25.03
N PRO A 333 9.97 -21.85 26.02
CA PRO A 333 10.82 -20.68 25.81
C PRO A 333 12.09 -20.99 24.99
N GLU A 334 12.72 -22.16 25.14
CA GLU A 334 13.93 -22.51 24.39
C GLU A 334 13.64 -22.66 22.90
N LYS A 335 12.50 -23.27 22.56
CA LYS A 335 12.06 -23.37 21.17
C LYS A 335 11.68 -22.00 20.63
N ALA A 336 11.00 -21.18 21.43
CA ALA A 336 10.64 -19.83 21.06
C ALA A 336 11.88 -19.00 20.70
N LEU A 337 12.94 -19.08 21.51
CA LEU A 337 14.22 -18.43 21.26
C LEU A 337 14.83 -18.89 19.92
N ALA A 338 14.85 -20.20 19.66
CA ALA A 338 15.36 -20.74 18.40
C ALA A 338 14.57 -20.20 17.19
N SER A 339 13.24 -20.15 17.29
CA SER A 339 12.36 -19.62 16.25
C SER A 339 12.57 -18.12 16.04
N TYR A 340 12.71 -17.32 17.12
CA TYR A 340 13.01 -15.89 16.98
C TYR A 340 14.38 -15.63 16.36
N LYS A 341 15.42 -16.39 16.73
CA LYS A 341 16.75 -16.28 16.10
C LYS A 341 16.69 -16.58 14.61
N LYS A 342 15.91 -17.59 14.18
CA LYS A 342 15.64 -17.84 12.74
C LYS A 342 14.92 -16.67 12.08
N ALA A 343 13.92 -16.09 12.73
CA ALA A 343 13.21 -14.91 12.20
C ALA A 343 14.13 -13.69 12.02
N LEU A 344 15.14 -13.54 12.90
CA LEU A 344 16.05 -12.41 12.86
C LEU A 344 16.96 -12.43 11.62
N VAL A 345 17.25 -13.60 11.06
CA VAL A 345 18.09 -13.75 9.85
C VAL A 345 17.56 -12.91 8.68
N ASP A 346 16.24 -12.93 8.42
CA ASP A 346 15.65 -12.12 7.34
C ASP A 346 15.21 -10.72 7.79
N GLN A 347 15.17 -10.45 9.09
CA GLN A 347 14.76 -9.17 9.67
C GLN A 347 15.80 -8.64 10.68
N PRO A 348 17.07 -8.44 10.27
CA PRO A 348 18.15 -8.12 11.20
C PRO A 348 17.90 -6.80 11.95
N ASN A 349 17.20 -5.85 11.33
CA ASN A 349 16.93 -4.53 11.88
C ASN A 349 15.55 -4.44 12.58
N ASN A 350 14.98 -5.57 13.01
CA ASN A 350 13.71 -5.57 13.74
C ASN A 350 13.96 -5.44 15.25
N PHE A 351 13.96 -4.20 15.73
CA PHE A 351 14.19 -3.86 17.14
C PHE A 351 13.28 -4.64 18.12
N GLN A 352 11.99 -4.81 17.78
CA GLN A 352 11.07 -5.53 18.66
C GLN A 352 11.40 -7.03 18.76
N LEU A 353 11.89 -7.63 17.68
CA LEU A 353 12.35 -9.02 17.66
C LEU A 353 13.67 -9.18 18.43
N LEU A 354 14.64 -8.29 18.20
CA LEU A 354 15.90 -8.25 18.96
C LEU A 354 15.66 -8.14 20.46
N LYS A 355 14.83 -7.19 20.88
CA LYS A 355 14.46 -7.02 22.30
C LYS A 355 13.86 -8.30 22.90
N LYS A 356 12.97 -8.99 22.16
CA LYS A 356 12.39 -10.27 22.60
C LYS A 356 13.43 -11.37 22.74
N ILE A 357 14.37 -11.46 21.81
CA ILE A 357 15.46 -12.45 21.86
C ILE A 357 16.32 -12.23 23.10
N ILE A 358 16.79 -11.00 23.33
CA ILE A 358 17.68 -10.67 24.45
C ILE A 358 16.99 -10.91 25.79
N LEU A 359 15.74 -10.47 25.94
CA LEU A 359 14.95 -10.74 27.15
C LEU A 359 14.84 -12.24 27.42
N LEU A 360 14.55 -13.03 26.38
CA LEU A 360 14.40 -14.48 26.52
C LEU A 360 15.75 -15.19 26.78
N GLU A 361 16.86 -14.65 26.28
CA GLU A 361 18.21 -15.12 26.64
C GLU A 361 18.50 -14.89 28.13
N ILE A 362 18.15 -13.73 28.67
CA ILE A 362 18.27 -13.43 30.11
C ILE A 362 17.37 -14.36 30.93
N ASP A 363 16.09 -14.51 30.56
CA ASP A 363 15.15 -15.40 31.27
C ASP A 363 15.61 -16.87 31.27
N LEU A 364 16.31 -17.29 30.21
CA LEU A 364 16.90 -18.63 30.07
C LEU A 364 18.31 -18.74 30.66
N LEU A 365 18.79 -17.71 31.36
CA LEU A 365 20.13 -17.64 31.98
C LEU A 365 21.29 -17.79 30.97
N LYS A 366 21.07 -17.44 29.71
CA LYS A 366 22.06 -17.46 28.63
C LYS A 366 22.75 -16.10 28.54
N PHE A 367 23.43 -15.71 29.60
CA PHE A 367 23.94 -14.35 29.75
C PHE A 367 25.02 -14.00 28.72
N GLU A 368 25.85 -14.94 28.28
CA GLU A 368 26.83 -14.71 27.22
C GLU A 368 26.15 -14.40 25.87
N ASP A 369 25.08 -15.13 25.54
CA ASP A 369 24.27 -14.87 24.35
C ASP A 369 23.60 -13.49 24.46
N ALA A 370 23.01 -13.17 25.62
CA ALA A 370 22.34 -11.90 25.87
C ALA A 370 23.28 -10.69 25.75
N GLU A 371 24.50 -10.78 26.31
CA GLU A 371 25.52 -9.73 26.23
C GLU A 371 25.94 -9.48 24.78
N LYS A 372 26.18 -10.55 24.02
CA LYS A 372 26.53 -10.48 22.61
C LYS A 372 25.38 -9.87 21.79
N SER A 373 24.18 -10.41 21.92
CA SER A 373 22.98 -9.95 21.20
C SER A 373 22.66 -8.48 21.50
N ALA A 374 22.78 -8.06 22.77
CA ALA A 374 22.55 -6.67 23.16
C ALA A 374 23.62 -5.72 22.61
N THR A 375 24.89 -6.15 22.56
CA THR A 375 25.98 -5.38 21.95
C THR A 375 25.76 -5.18 20.46
N GLU A 376 25.47 -6.27 19.72
CA GLU A 376 25.17 -6.20 18.28
C GLU A 376 23.90 -5.34 17.99
N ALA A 377 22.92 -5.37 18.88
CA ALA A 377 21.72 -4.54 18.77
C ALA A 377 22.02 -3.05 19.02
N LEU A 378 22.96 -2.72 19.93
CA LEU A 378 23.37 -1.34 20.20
C LEU A 378 24.08 -0.69 19.01
N ASP A 379 24.85 -1.47 18.23
CA ASP A 379 25.45 -0.99 16.97
C ASP A 379 24.41 -0.47 15.98
N GLN A 380 23.20 -1.05 15.99
CA GLN A 380 22.10 -0.68 15.10
C GLN A 380 21.14 0.33 15.73
N PHE A 381 20.97 0.29 17.06
CA PHE A 381 19.97 1.07 17.79
C PHE A 381 20.57 1.77 19.03
N PRO A 382 21.58 2.67 18.86
CA PRO A 382 22.34 3.24 19.97
C PRO A 382 21.52 4.17 20.87
N ALA A 383 20.36 4.66 20.42
CA ALA A 383 19.47 5.51 21.24
C ALA A 383 18.47 4.71 22.10
N GLN A 384 18.50 3.37 22.05
CA GLN A 384 17.55 2.53 22.76
C GLN A 384 18.09 2.14 24.14
N ALA A 385 17.76 2.94 25.16
CA ALA A 385 18.19 2.75 26.55
C ALA A 385 17.99 1.31 27.07
N VAL A 386 16.87 0.66 26.70
CA VAL A 386 16.58 -0.72 27.13
C VAL A 386 17.68 -1.71 26.73
N LEU A 387 18.41 -1.50 25.63
CA LEU A 387 19.48 -2.41 25.21
C LEU A 387 20.70 -2.31 26.15
N TYR A 388 21.03 -1.11 26.61
CA TYR A 388 22.07 -0.90 27.61
C TYR A 388 21.71 -1.57 28.94
N LEU A 389 20.45 -1.46 29.37
CA LEU A 389 19.97 -2.15 30.58
C LEU A 389 20.14 -3.67 30.46
N LEU A 390 19.68 -4.26 29.36
CA LEU A 390 19.76 -5.71 29.15
C LEU A 390 21.23 -6.18 29.06
N ASN A 391 22.10 -5.39 28.43
CA ASN A 391 23.54 -5.63 28.38
C ASN A 391 24.16 -5.60 29.80
N GLY A 392 23.81 -4.59 30.60
CA GLY A 392 24.24 -4.46 32.00
C GLY A 392 23.78 -5.62 32.88
N ILE A 393 22.52 -6.06 32.75
CA ILE A 393 21.98 -7.24 33.44
C ILE A 393 22.81 -8.48 33.09
N ALA A 394 23.08 -8.71 31.81
CA ALA A 394 23.90 -9.84 31.36
C ALA A 394 25.32 -9.77 31.95
N LYS A 395 25.97 -8.60 31.93
CA LYS A 395 27.33 -8.43 32.50
C LYS A 395 27.39 -8.61 34.01
N ASN A 396 26.40 -8.13 34.76
CA ASN A 396 26.29 -8.39 36.20
C ASN A 396 26.23 -9.89 36.50
N ASN A 397 25.41 -10.63 35.76
CA ASN A 397 25.27 -12.09 35.93
C ASN A 397 26.46 -12.90 35.40
N LEU A 398 27.35 -12.28 34.61
CA LEU A 398 28.61 -12.86 34.15
C LEU A 398 29.79 -12.53 35.07
N ASP A 399 29.53 -12.01 36.27
CA ASP A 399 30.54 -11.54 37.23
C ASP A 399 31.47 -10.47 36.62
N GLN A 400 30.91 -9.56 35.80
CA GLN A 400 31.62 -8.42 35.20
C GLN A 400 31.05 -7.07 35.66
N PRO A 401 30.97 -6.79 36.97
CA PRO A 401 30.28 -5.62 37.51
C PRO A 401 30.89 -4.29 37.07
N GLU A 402 32.21 -4.18 36.85
CA GLU A 402 32.83 -2.93 36.37
C GLU A 402 32.34 -2.56 34.97
N LYS A 403 32.25 -3.55 34.07
CA LYS A 403 31.75 -3.33 32.71
C LYS A 403 30.24 -3.11 32.70
N ALA A 404 29.51 -3.73 33.64
CA ALA A 404 28.09 -3.48 33.81
C ALA A 404 27.84 -2.03 34.23
N ILE A 405 28.63 -1.48 35.15
CA ILE A 405 28.53 -0.07 35.56
C ILE A 405 28.75 0.85 34.36
N GLU A 406 29.82 0.64 33.59
CA GLU A 406 30.14 1.47 32.41
C GLU A 406 28.97 1.54 31.42
N ILE A 407 28.44 0.38 31.02
CA ILE A 407 27.35 0.33 30.02
C ILE A 407 26.02 0.86 30.58
N LEU A 408 25.76 0.65 31.87
CA LEU A 408 24.53 1.14 32.52
C LEU A 408 24.56 2.66 32.71
N GLU A 409 25.70 3.24 33.09
CA GLU A 409 25.86 4.69 33.20
C GLU A 409 25.73 5.38 31.83
N GLU A 410 26.29 4.79 30.78
CA GLU A 410 26.10 5.26 29.40
C GLU A 410 24.61 5.20 29.02
N GLY A 411 23.97 4.06 29.23
CA GLY A 411 22.56 3.84 28.89
C GLY A 411 21.58 4.76 29.61
N LEU A 412 21.89 5.14 30.85
CA LEU A 412 21.07 6.04 31.65
C LEU A 412 20.90 7.41 30.99
N SER A 413 21.88 7.87 30.22
CA SER A 413 21.81 9.14 29.48
C SER A 413 20.75 9.14 28.37
N TYR A 414 20.28 7.96 27.95
CA TYR A 414 19.25 7.78 26.94
C TYR A 414 17.84 7.53 27.52
N VAL A 415 17.70 7.52 28.85
CA VAL A 415 16.41 7.32 29.51
C VAL A 415 15.65 8.65 29.59
N PHE A 416 14.53 8.73 28.87
CA PHE A 416 13.65 9.91 28.88
C PHE A 416 12.20 9.48 29.13
N ASP A 417 11.55 10.11 30.12
CA ASP A 417 10.14 9.91 30.49
C ASP A 417 9.73 8.43 30.71
N GLN A 418 10.67 7.61 31.21
CA GLN A 418 10.47 6.18 31.44
C GLN A 418 10.89 5.80 32.88
N PRO A 419 10.08 6.17 33.90
CA PRO A 419 10.46 5.99 35.31
C PRO A 419 10.70 4.52 35.68
N GLU A 420 9.95 3.58 35.11
CA GLU A 420 10.15 2.15 35.32
C GLU A 420 11.51 1.67 34.80
N LEU A 421 11.93 2.17 33.63
CA LEU A 421 13.21 1.85 33.05
C LEU A 421 14.35 2.48 33.88
N GLU A 422 14.20 3.74 34.26
CA GLU A 422 15.17 4.47 35.10
C GLU A 422 15.41 3.76 36.44
N VAL A 423 14.34 3.30 37.09
CA VAL A 423 14.41 2.46 38.29
C VAL A 423 15.24 1.20 38.04
N ALA A 424 14.98 0.48 36.96
CA ALA A 424 15.68 -0.76 36.65
C ALA A 424 17.19 -0.54 36.44
N PHE A 425 17.58 0.58 35.81
CA PHE A 425 18.98 1.00 35.72
C PHE A 425 19.61 1.22 37.10
N PHE A 426 18.93 1.96 37.98
CA PHE A 426 19.44 2.21 39.34
C PHE A 426 19.54 0.94 40.18
N GLU A 427 18.59 0.02 40.05
CA GLU A 427 18.65 -1.28 40.72
C GLU A 427 19.87 -2.09 40.24
N GLN A 428 20.13 -2.15 38.93
CA GLN A 428 21.28 -2.86 38.37
C GLN A 428 22.63 -2.20 38.66
N LEU A 429 22.69 -0.86 38.69
CA LEU A 429 23.88 -0.12 39.15
C LEU A 429 24.16 -0.38 40.63
N SER A 430 23.12 -0.37 41.47
CA SER A 430 23.26 -0.71 42.88
C SER A 430 23.77 -2.14 43.07
N GLU A 431 23.28 -3.09 42.27
CA GLU A 431 23.72 -4.49 42.34
C GLU A 431 25.20 -4.61 41.99
N ALA A 432 25.62 -4.01 40.88
CA ALA A 432 27.03 -4.00 40.44
C ALA A 432 27.97 -3.38 41.50
N HIS A 433 27.61 -2.22 42.06
CA HIS A 433 28.39 -1.58 43.12
C HIS A 433 28.42 -2.40 44.41
N SER A 434 27.34 -3.12 44.73
CA SER A 434 27.30 -4.00 45.90
C SER A 434 28.27 -5.18 45.76
N VAL A 435 28.36 -5.78 44.57
CA VAL A 435 29.32 -6.87 44.28
C VAL A 435 30.76 -6.38 44.42
N LEU A 436 31.04 -5.13 44.05
CA LEU A 436 32.35 -4.50 44.22
C LEU A 436 32.68 -4.04 45.65
N GLY A 437 31.74 -4.16 46.60
CA GLY A 437 31.90 -3.66 47.97
C GLY A 437 31.84 -2.12 48.09
N ASN A 438 31.32 -1.44 47.08
CA ASN A 438 31.18 0.02 47.04
C ASN A 438 29.89 0.46 47.76
N GLU A 439 29.88 0.37 49.10
CA GLU A 439 28.69 0.61 49.93
C GLU A 439 28.05 2.00 49.70
N LYS A 440 28.87 3.05 49.59
CA LYS A 440 28.39 4.43 49.37
C LYS A 440 27.61 4.57 48.05
N GLU A 441 28.13 4.02 46.96
CA GLU A 441 27.45 4.10 45.66
C GLU A 441 26.24 3.16 45.61
N THR A 442 26.32 2.01 46.29
CA THR A 442 25.18 1.09 46.46
C THR A 442 23.99 1.82 47.12
N GLU A 443 24.20 2.49 48.25
CA GLU A 443 23.15 3.26 48.92
C GLU A 443 22.62 4.42 48.08
N LYS A 444 23.51 5.13 47.37
CA LYS A 444 23.14 6.21 46.47
C LYS A 444 22.17 5.74 45.39
N PHE A 445 22.48 4.65 44.68
CA PHE A 445 21.61 4.16 43.61
C PHE A 445 20.31 3.52 44.14
N LYS A 446 20.34 2.86 45.30
CA LYS A 446 19.09 2.43 45.99
C LYS A 446 18.17 3.59 46.29
N ASN A 447 18.71 4.68 46.84
CA ASN A 447 17.92 5.87 47.17
C ASN A 447 17.34 6.53 45.90
N LYS A 448 18.13 6.62 44.83
CA LYS A 448 17.63 7.11 43.53
C LYS A 448 16.47 6.27 43.00
N ALA A 449 16.58 4.93 43.04
CA ALA A 449 15.49 4.05 42.64
C ALA A 449 14.21 4.25 43.47
N LEU A 450 14.35 4.49 44.79
CA LEU A 450 13.21 4.78 45.67
C LEU A 450 12.58 6.15 45.39
N ASP A 451 13.38 7.15 45.05
CA ASP A 451 12.89 8.50 44.78
C ASP A 451 12.10 8.59 43.47
N VAL A 452 12.47 7.81 42.44
CA VAL A 452 11.69 7.72 41.19
C VAL A 452 10.35 7.00 41.38
N LYS A 453 10.24 6.10 42.37
CA LYS A 453 9.00 5.37 42.69
C LYS A 453 7.97 6.20 43.48
N LYS A 454 8.37 7.34 44.05
CA LYS A 454 7.50 8.24 44.82
C LYS A 454 6.80 9.22 43.90
#